data_AF-A0A5P3VLB0-F1
#
_entry.id   AF-A0A5P3VLB0-F1
#
_cell.length_a   1.000
_cell.length_b   1.000
_cell.length_c   1.000
_cell.angle_alpha   90.00
_cell.angle_beta   90.00
_cell.angle_gamma   90.00
#
_symmetry.space_group_name_H-M   'P 1'
#
loop_
_entity.id
_entity.type
_entity.pdbx_description
1 polymer ?
#
loop_
_entity_poly.entity_id
_entity_poly.type
_entity_poly.pdbx_seq_one_letter_code
_entity_poly.pdbx_strand_id
1 'polypeptide(L)' 'MTPAQAATRQAVLDNSRAEMLRELQAAHRIIRNMLGLLSVNQKAVLAARNARDGVDGEGTTRANEREAVIKRAGGAA' A
#
# COMPACT_ATOMS: atom_id res chain seq x y z
N MET A 1 -2.42 -0.42 34.35
CA MET A 1 -1.88 0.54 33.38
C MET A 1 -2.26 1.93 33.86
N THR A 2 -1.31 2.83 34.05
CA THR A 2 -1.61 4.23 34.43
C THR A 2 -2.08 5.02 33.20
N PRO A 3 -2.77 6.16 33.38
CA PRO A 3 -3.12 7.05 32.27
C PRO A 3 -1.91 7.45 31.42
N ALA A 4 -0.75 7.68 32.06
CA ALA A 4 0.50 7.99 31.36
C ALA A 4 0.98 6.81 30.48
N GLN A 5 0.96 5.59 31.00
CA GLN A 5 1.31 4.39 30.21
C GLN A 5 0.33 4.16 29.05
N ALA A 6 -0.96 4.44 29.26
CA ALA A 6 -1.98 4.36 28.22
C ALA A 6 -1.68 5.37 27.09
N ALA A 7 -1.36 6.62 27.45
CA ALA A 7 -1.02 7.67 26.51
C ALA A 7 0.25 7.34 25.70
N THR A 8 1.30 6.84 26.35
CA THR A 8 2.52 6.40 25.65
C THR A 8 2.22 5.28 24.66
N ARG A 9 1.44 4.28 25.06
CA ARG A 9 1.05 3.18 24.17
C ARG A 9 0.26 3.70 22.96
N GLN A 10 -0.67 4.62 23.18
CA GLN A 10 -1.45 5.21 22.11
C GLN A 10 -0.57 5.99 21.12
N ALA A 11 0.34 6.83 21.63
CA ALA A 11 1.27 7.58 20.78
C ALA A 11 2.16 6.67 19.92
N VAL A 12 2.64 5.55 20.47
CA VAL A 12 3.43 4.56 19.71
C VAL A 12 2.60 3.94 18.59
N LEU A 13 1.34 3.58 18.87
CA LEU A 13 0.44 3.03 17.85
C LEU A 13 0.16 4.04 16.74
N ASP A 14 -0.06 5.30 17.08
CA ASP A 14 -0.35 6.35 16.10
C ASP A 14 0.87 6.67 15.24
N ASN A 15 2.07 6.70 15.83
CA ASN A 15 3.32 6.85 15.07
C ASN A 15 3.54 5.68 14.10
N SER A 16 3.33 4.45 14.54
CA SER A 16 3.47 3.25 13.69
C SER A 16 2.45 3.24 12.55
N ARG A 17 1.20 3.65 12.81
CA ARG A 17 0.17 3.82 11.77
C ARG A 17 0.56 4.87 10.73
N ALA A 18 1.08 6.01 11.19
CA ALA A 18 1.52 7.08 10.31
C ALA A 18 2.71 6.65 9.43
N GLU A 19 3.65 5.90 9.97
CA GLU A 19 4.77 5.32 9.22
C GLU A 19 4.28 4.33 8.16
N MET A 20 3.42 3.39 8.54
CA MET A 20 2.85 2.40 7.62
C MET A 20 2.04 3.06 6.49
N LEU A 21 1.27 4.10 6.80
CA LEU A 21 0.52 4.86 5.79
C LEU A 21 1.47 5.52 4.78
N ARG A 22 2.55 6.16 5.23
CA ARG A 22 3.54 6.76 4.34
C ARG A 22 4.18 5.73 3.41
N GLU A 23 4.54 4.56 3.94
CA GLU A 23 5.10 3.49 3.14
C GLU A 23 4.11 2.96 2.09
N LEU A 24 2.84 2.78 2.45
CA LEU A 24 1.80 2.37 1.49
C LEU A 24 1.60 3.41 0.37
N GLN A 25 1.65 4.71 0.69
CA GLN A 25 1.59 5.78 -0.30
C GLN A 25 2.82 5.76 -1.23
N ALA A 26 4.02 5.57 -0.68
CA ALA A 26 5.24 5.43 -1.47
C ALA A 26 5.16 4.22 -2.41
N ALA A 27 4.76 3.06 -1.90
CA ALA A 27 4.56 1.84 -2.68
C ALA A 27 3.51 2.02 -3.79
N HIS A 28 2.40 2.74 -3.54
CA HIS A 28 1.42 3.07 -4.56
C HIS A 28 2.06 3.82 -5.74
N ARG A 29 2.84 4.86 -5.45
CA ARG A 29 3.53 5.67 -6.48
C ARG A 29 4.61 4.87 -7.22
N ILE A 30 5.46 4.15 -6.50
CA ILE A 30 6.53 3.32 -7.08
C ILE A 30 5.95 2.31 -8.06
N ILE A 31 4.89 1.61 -7.65
CA ILE A 31 4.26 0.58 -8.50
C ILE A 31 3.60 1.19 -9.73
N ARG A 32 2.97 2.37 -9.61
CA ARG A 32 2.42 3.09 -10.78
C ARG A 32 3.51 3.55 -11.74
N ASN A 33 4.61 4.11 -11.21
CA ASN A 33 5.75 4.52 -12.03
C ASN A 33 6.35 3.31 -12.76
N MET A 34 6.58 2.20 -12.04
CA MET A 34 7.07 0.96 -12.61
C MET A 34 6.15 0.45 -13.72
N LEU A 35 4.83 0.43 -13.50
CA LEU A 35 3.87 0.02 -14.52
C LEU A 35 3.91 0.94 -15.76
N GLY A 36 4.21 2.24 -15.59
CA GLY A 36 4.42 3.17 -16.70
C GLY A 36 5.65 2.85 -17.57
N LEU A 37 6.67 2.21 -16.99
CA LEU A 37 7.93 1.87 -17.66
C LEU A 37 7.89 0.52 -18.40
N LEU A 38 7.04 -0.42 -17.97
CA LEU A 38 7.00 -1.75 -18.55
C LEU A 38 6.36 -1.77 -19.95
N SER A 39 6.93 -2.59 -20.83
CA SER A 39 6.27 -3.00 -22.08
C SER A 39 5.02 -3.85 -21.80
N VAL A 40 4.15 -3.99 -22.80
CA VAL A 40 2.91 -4.80 -22.70
C VAL A 40 3.22 -6.24 -22.28
N ASN A 41 4.23 -6.87 -22.88
CA ASN A 41 4.61 -8.24 -22.55
C ASN A 41 5.12 -8.36 -21.11
N GLN A 42 5.90 -7.39 -20.64
CA GLN A 42 6.37 -7.37 -19.25
C GLN A 42 5.21 -7.18 -18.25
N LYS A 43 4.19 -6.38 -18.59
CA LYS A 43 2.97 -6.24 -17.79
C LYS A 43 2.20 -7.56 -17.68
N ALA A 44 2.10 -8.32 -18.77
CA ALA A 44 1.46 -9.63 -18.75
C ALA A 44 2.21 -10.61 -17.85
N VAL A 45 3.54 -10.63 -17.90
CA VAL A 45 4.37 -11.46 -17.00
C VAL A 45 4.19 -11.05 -15.54
N LEU A 46 4.16 -9.75 -15.24
CA LEU A 46 3.89 -9.25 -13.89
C LEU A 46 2.51 -9.69 -13.39
N ALA A 47 1.46 -9.56 -14.23
CA ALA A 47 0.12 -9.99 -13.88
C ALA A 47 0.05 -11.49 -13.55
N ALA A 48 0.67 -12.33 -14.37
CA ALA A 48 0.74 -13.77 -14.13
C ALA A 48 1.48 -14.12 -12.84
N ARG A 49 2.57 -13.41 -12.51
CA ARG A 49 3.29 -13.59 -11.24
C ARG A 49 2.44 -13.17 -10.04
N ASN A 50 1.77 -12.03 -10.13
CA ASN A 50 0.89 -11.55 -9.05
C ASN A 50 -0.26 -12.53 -8.80
N ALA A 51 -0.87 -13.09 -9.85
CA ALA A 51 -1.91 -14.12 -9.72
C ALA A 51 -1.39 -15.41 -9.11
N ARG A 52 -0.22 -15.88 -9.55
CA ARG A 52 0.44 -17.06 -8.96
C ARG A 52 0.72 -16.87 -7.47
N ASP A 53 1.11 -15.66 -7.08
CA ASP A 53 1.47 -15.33 -5.70
C ASP A 53 0.24 -14.89 -4.86
N GLY A 54 -0.98 -14.96 -5.41
CA GLY A 54 -2.24 -14.67 -4.71
C GLY A 54 -2.44 -13.20 -4.34
N VAL A 55 -1.78 -12.29 -5.06
CA VAL A 55 -1.85 -10.84 -4.87
C VAL A 55 -2.44 -10.13 -6.09
N ASP A 56 -3.17 -10.84 -6.93
CA ASP A 56 -4.00 -10.30 -8.00
C ASP A 56 -5.31 -9.69 -7.47
N GLY A 57 -5.99 -8.95 -8.34
CA GLY A 57 -7.23 -8.24 -8.05
C GLY A 57 -7.63 -7.43 -9.28
N GLU A 58 -8.09 -6.20 -9.09
CA GLU A 58 -8.44 -5.34 -10.21
C GLU A 58 -7.18 -4.91 -10.98
N GLY A 59 -7.08 -5.37 -12.23
CA GLY A 59 -5.95 -5.10 -13.11
C GLY A 59 -4.63 -5.77 -12.65
N THR A 60 -3.50 -5.30 -13.20
CA THR A 60 -2.19 -5.94 -12.95
C THR A 60 -1.64 -5.68 -11.54
N THR A 61 -1.96 -4.55 -10.91
CA THR A 61 -1.23 -4.05 -9.72
C THR A 61 -2.10 -3.74 -8.51
N ARG A 62 -3.42 -4.00 -8.58
CA ARG A 62 -4.40 -3.67 -7.54
C ARG A 62 -4.37 -2.20 -7.12
N ALA A 63 -4.25 -1.32 -8.12
CA ALA A 63 -4.03 0.10 -7.89
C ALA A 63 -5.22 0.74 -7.16
N ASN A 64 -6.44 0.40 -7.58
CA ASN A 64 -7.68 0.94 -7.03
C ASN A 64 -7.92 0.47 -5.60
N GLU A 65 -7.65 -0.80 -5.29
CA GLU A 65 -7.80 -1.33 -3.94
C GLU A 65 -6.80 -0.70 -2.98
N ARG A 66 -5.54 -0.53 -3.42
CA ARG A 66 -4.52 0.14 -2.60
C ARG A 66 -4.89 1.61 -2.38
N GLU A 67 -5.36 2.31 -3.40
CA GLU A 67 -5.85 3.69 -3.29
C GLU A 67 -7.03 3.79 -2.31
N ALA A 68 -7.99 2.87 -2.37
CA ALA A 68 -9.13 2.84 -1.46
C ALA A 68 -8.69 2.61 0.00
N VAL A 69 -7.70 1.73 0.24
CA VAL A 69 -7.13 1.52 1.58
C VAL A 69 -6.42 2.78 2.08
N ILE A 70 -5.58 3.41 1.26
CA ILE A 70 -4.87 4.65 1.61
C ILE A 70 -5.87 5.75 1.98
N LYS A 71 -6.94 5.94 1.19
CA LYS A 71 -7.99 6.93 1.47
C LYS A 71 -8.73 6.64 2.77
N ARG A 72 -9.11 5.39 3.05
CA ARG A 72 -9.75 5.01 4.32
C ARG A 72 -8.85 5.26 5.53
N ALA A 73 -7.53 5.16 5.34
CA ALA A 73 -6.54 5.46 6.37
C ALA A 73 -6.24 6.97 6.51
N GLY A 74 -6.89 7.84 5.74
CA GLY A 74 -6.67 9.30 5.78
C GLY A 74 -5.48 9.79 4.95
N GLY A 75 -4.90 8.93 4.10
CA GLY A 75 -3.82 9.30 3.19
C GLY A 75 -4.30 9.75 1.80
N ALA A 76 -3.38 10.33 1.04
CA ALA A 76 -3.56 10.64 -0.38
C ALA A 76 -2.77 9.64 -1.24
N ALA A 77 -3.44 8.98 -2.19
CA ALA A 77 -2.81 8.05 -3.14
C ALA A 77 -1.94 8.80 -4.17
#